data_AF-A0A952B5W2-F1
#
_entry.id   AF-A0A952B5W2-F1
#
_cell.length_a   1.000
_cell.length_b   1.000
_cell.length_c   1.000
_cell.angle_alpha   90.00
_cell.angle_beta   90.00
_cell.angle_gamma   90.00
#
_symmetry.space_group_name_H-M   'P 1'
#
loop_
_entity.id
_entity.type
_entity.pdbx_description
1 polymer ?
#
loop_
_entity_poly.entity_id
_entity_poly.type
_entity_poly.pdbx_seq_one_letter_code
_entity_poly.pdbx_strand_id
1 'polypeptide(L)'
;MKSKTNICFASPSVSLIVLCLTIGIAFAQTGHSNQTVTIKSKLSRSAVIEQPASAIMIKGRILDPNNEPAYGARIVALPVTSWGYEIRHRNKEGYFELPWSPTWIEDGQPIYLMAIIQELKSEAALVEVTDPTKPVTVRLGPAFTLTGKVVDPSGQQIEECWTTISLATEFKCQAPIFWALRGNLWERALSPLPYGTKYRLTIKAEGYQTKQIIVDATDISQKVIYLGKITLQPQDSSKSTVAGHRPNPDLAKEFHEVYSLDEGEIIKLIKPPFVLGRQEYFQIPTSSYGSVFLSLESQGAFQVNLIWDGEQLKMPQSGYTNTHRPPTLEYILNLTLRMPYCDFNLPKELDIKIPYGDWIVRTDSPMAEQLRALEEIIYAETNRSIRFEKRKVEREVIVAKGRYKFKSHPNGISPNYIHVTWDGTLSNLERTVNLLGEFFWHLERNIKMKVVDETEPMEKTTIQFKTSKNLAWLGNSNDVKNKSLRGFLFNLSLTTSLQFKVENRLTDIWFVTETK
;
A
#
# COMPACT_ATOMS: atom_id res chain seq x y z
N MET A 1 -74.00 9.66 -8.83
CA MET A 1 -74.62 8.33 -8.61
C MET A 1 -74.61 7.55 -9.92
N LYS A 2 -73.70 6.58 -10.08
CA LYS A 2 -73.99 5.31 -10.77
C LYS A 2 -72.87 4.32 -10.49
N SER A 3 -73.33 3.13 -10.16
CA SER A 3 -72.66 2.03 -9.48
C SER A 3 -71.61 1.32 -10.33
N LYS A 4 -70.61 0.81 -9.59
CA LYS A 4 -69.62 -0.23 -9.89
C LYS A 4 -70.16 -1.41 -10.71
N THR A 5 -69.27 -1.99 -11.51
CA THR A 5 -69.20 -3.44 -11.78
C THR A 5 -67.72 -3.82 -11.94
N ASN A 6 -67.29 -4.87 -11.23
CA ASN A 6 -65.93 -5.43 -11.26
C ASN A 6 -65.73 -6.28 -12.52
N ILE A 7 -64.57 -6.14 -13.19
CA ILE A 7 -63.98 -7.18 -14.04
C ILE A 7 -62.47 -7.18 -13.80
N CYS A 8 -61.92 -8.34 -13.42
CA CYS A 8 -60.48 -8.61 -13.33
C CYS A 8 -59.87 -8.66 -14.74
N PHE A 9 -58.72 -8.00 -14.93
CA PHE A 9 -57.80 -8.28 -16.03
C PHE A 9 -56.40 -8.52 -15.49
N ALA A 10 -55.82 -9.64 -15.94
CA ALA A 10 -54.45 -10.05 -15.70
C ALA A 10 -53.47 -9.10 -16.42
N SER A 11 -52.39 -8.70 -15.72
CA SER A 11 -51.24 -8.03 -16.33
C SER A 11 -50.26 -9.05 -16.91
N PRO A 12 -49.68 -8.81 -18.09
CA PRO A 12 -48.59 -9.63 -18.62
C PRO A 12 -47.26 -9.21 -17.99
N SER A 13 -46.49 -10.23 -17.60
CA SER A 13 -45.11 -10.16 -17.15
C SER A 13 -44.21 -9.66 -18.27
N VAL A 14 -43.49 -8.56 -18.06
CA VAL A 14 -42.41 -8.11 -18.95
C VAL A 14 -41.11 -8.78 -18.48
N SER A 15 -40.64 -9.76 -19.25
CA SER A 15 -39.32 -10.38 -19.07
C SER A 15 -38.24 -9.40 -19.51
N LEU A 16 -37.35 -9.04 -18.58
CA LEU A 16 -36.12 -8.30 -18.84
C LEU A 16 -35.12 -9.27 -19.51
N ILE A 17 -34.82 -9.05 -20.79
CA ILE A 17 -33.73 -9.73 -21.49
C ILE A 17 -32.42 -9.03 -21.09
N VAL A 18 -31.59 -9.72 -20.31
CA VAL A 18 -30.19 -9.33 -20.06
C VAL A 18 -29.38 -9.76 -21.28
N LEU A 19 -28.98 -8.79 -22.10
CA LEU A 19 -28.11 -9.01 -23.25
C LEU A 19 -26.66 -9.11 -22.75
N CYS A 20 -26.16 -10.32 -22.52
CA CYS A 20 -24.72 -10.54 -22.33
C CYS A 20 -24.01 -10.37 -23.68
N LEU A 21 -23.22 -9.30 -23.82
CA LEU A 21 -22.28 -9.13 -24.92
C LEU A 21 -21.11 -10.11 -24.74
N THR A 22 -21.15 -11.23 -25.46
CA THR A 22 -20.00 -12.12 -25.66
C THR A 22 -19.10 -11.55 -26.75
N ILE A 23 -17.94 -11.03 -26.36
CA ILE A 23 -16.86 -10.69 -27.30
C ILE A 23 -16.15 -12.00 -27.67
N GLY A 24 -16.24 -12.40 -28.93
CA GLY A 24 -15.57 -13.59 -29.46
C GLY A 24 -14.06 -13.37 -29.58
N ILE A 25 -13.28 -14.18 -28.88
CA ILE A 25 -11.83 -14.28 -29.03
C ILE A 25 -11.54 -15.48 -29.94
N ALA A 26 -10.91 -15.24 -31.09
CA ALA A 26 -10.40 -16.30 -31.94
C ALA A 26 -9.02 -16.74 -31.42
N PHE A 27 -8.87 -18.02 -31.04
CA PHE A 27 -7.59 -18.61 -30.67
C PHE A 27 -6.94 -19.24 -31.91
N ALA A 28 -5.77 -18.72 -32.31
CA ALA A 28 -4.82 -19.46 -33.11
C ALA A 28 -3.88 -20.21 -32.15
N GLN A 29 -3.98 -21.54 -32.10
CA GLN A 29 -3.07 -22.38 -31.34
C GLN A 29 -1.84 -22.73 -32.18
N THR A 30 -0.67 -22.23 -31.77
CA THR A 30 0.62 -22.85 -32.11
C THR A 30 1.61 -22.67 -30.96
N GLY A 31 2.05 -23.80 -30.37
CA GLY A 31 3.35 -23.97 -29.70
C GLY A 31 3.47 -23.51 -28.23
N HIS A 32 3.67 -24.48 -27.32
CA HIS A 32 4.15 -24.34 -25.93
C HIS A 32 3.84 -23.00 -25.25
N SER A 33 2.59 -22.84 -24.80
CA SER A 33 2.16 -21.63 -24.11
C SER A 33 2.80 -21.54 -22.73
N ASN A 34 3.68 -20.54 -22.54
CA ASN A 34 3.79 -19.88 -21.25
C ASN A 34 2.36 -19.50 -20.84
N GLN A 35 1.82 -20.11 -19.78
CA GLN A 35 0.52 -19.71 -19.26
C GLN A 35 0.63 -18.23 -18.85
N THR A 36 -0.14 -17.36 -19.49
CA THR A 36 -0.16 -15.94 -19.15
C THR A 36 -0.68 -15.79 -17.71
N VAL A 37 0.13 -15.22 -16.83
CA VAL A 37 -0.20 -15.10 -15.39
C VAL A 37 -1.29 -14.07 -15.14
N THR A 38 -1.33 -13.01 -15.95
CA THR A 38 -2.30 -11.91 -15.87
C THR A 38 -3.05 -11.71 -17.20
N ILE A 39 -4.20 -11.08 -17.13
CA ILE A 39 -4.94 -10.54 -18.27
C ILE A 39 -4.82 -9.01 -18.21
N LYS A 40 -4.21 -8.45 -19.25
CA LYS A 40 -4.09 -7.02 -19.45
C LYS A 40 -5.24 -6.52 -20.33
N SER A 41 -6.15 -5.74 -19.75
CA SER A 41 -7.28 -5.13 -20.45
C SER A 41 -6.94 -3.68 -20.76
N LYS A 42 -6.53 -3.43 -22.01
CA LYS A 42 -6.32 -2.07 -22.51
C LYS A 42 -7.68 -1.40 -22.73
N LEU A 43 -7.91 -0.32 -22.01
CA LEU A 43 -9.05 0.56 -22.25
C LEU A 43 -8.76 1.45 -23.46
N SER A 44 -9.72 2.28 -23.85
CA SER A 44 -9.78 2.88 -25.18
C SER A 44 -8.47 3.49 -25.69
N ARG A 45 -7.71 4.22 -24.86
CA ARG A 45 -6.53 4.96 -25.33
C ARG A 45 -5.28 4.72 -24.49
N SER A 46 -5.34 5.06 -23.20
CA SER A 46 -4.13 5.18 -22.37
C SER A 46 -4.26 4.56 -20.98
N ALA A 47 -5.43 4.01 -20.67
CA ALA A 47 -5.68 3.35 -19.39
C ALA A 47 -5.64 1.82 -19.53
N VAL A 48 -5.18 1.16 -18.48
CA VAL A 48 -5.09 -0.30 -18.41
C VAL A 48 -5.61 -0.78 -17.08
N ILE A 49 -6.36 -1.88 -17.12
CA ILE A 49 -6.65 -2.69 -15.95
C ILE A 49 -5.95 -4.03 -16.15
N GLU A 50 -5.08 -4.39 -15.21
CA GLU A 50 -4.39 -5.67 -15.22
C GLU A 50 -4.83 -6.48 -14.00
N GLN A 51 -5.15 -7.75 -14.22
CA GLN A 51 -5.66 -8.63 -13.18
C GLN A 51 -5.18 -10.06 -13.43
N PRO A 52 -5.19 -10.96 -12.43
CA PRO A 52 -4.81 -12.36 -12.65
C PRO A 52 -5.67 -13.03 -13.71
N ALA A 53 -5.05 -13.89 -14.52
CA ALA A 53 -5.77 -14.65 -15.55
C ALA A 53 -6.76 -15.65 -14.92
N SER A 54 -6.42 -16.14 -13.74
CA SER A 54 -7.25 -17.01 -12.91
C SER A 54 -7.17 -16.51 -11.48
N ALA A 55 -8.27 -15.95 -10.98
CA ALA A 55 -8.44 -15.66 -9.57
C ALA A 55 -9.65 -16.44 -9.07
N ILE A 56 -9.51 -17.05 -7.90
CA ILE A 56 -10.62 -17.68 -7.19
C ILE A 56 -10.77 -17.03 -5.82
N MET A 57 -11.99 -17.08 -5.31
CA MET A 57 -12.32 -16.59 -3.97
C MET A 57 -12.45 -17.79 -3.04
N ILE A 58 -11.47 -17.99 -2.16
CA ILE A 58 -11.58 -18.98 -1.09
C ILE A 58 -12.54 -18.42 -0.05
N LYS A 59 -13.59 -19.18 0.25
CA LYS A 59 -14.65 -18.79 1.18
C LYS A 59 -14.63 -19.70 2.39
N GLY A 60 -15.01 -19.18 3.54
CA GLY A 60 -15.00 -20.02 4.72
C GLY A 60 -15.45 -19.34 5.99
N ARG A 61 -15.19 -19.99 7.12
CA ARG A 61 -15.46 -19.48 8.47
C ARG A 61 -14.25 -19.67 9.36
N ILE A 62 -13.97 -18.68 10.21
CA ILE A 62 -12.98 -18.77 11.30
C ILE A 62 -13.73 -18.90 12.61
N LEU A 63 -13.42 -19.95 13.36
CA LEU A 63 -14.06 -20.29 14.62
C LEU A 63 -13.03 -20.31 15.74
N ASP A 64 -13.43 -19.87 16.92
CA ASP A 64 -12.65 -19.94 18.15
C ASP A 64 -12.64 -21.39 18.70
N PRO A 65 -11.89 -21.69 19.77
CA PRO A 65 -11.88 -23.01 20.40
C PRO A 65 -13.25 -23.51 20.91
N ASN A 66 -14.23 -22.62 21.09
CA ASN A 66 -15.59 -22.94 21.53
C ASN A 66 -16.55 -23.16 20.35
N ASN A 67 -16.05 -23.11 19.11
CA ASN A 67 -16.82 -23.16 17.85
C ASN A 67 -17.68 -21.92 17.59
N GLU A 68 -17.40 -20.82 18.28
CA GLU A 68 -18.03 -19.52 18.04
C GLU A 68 -17.23 -18.74 16.99
N PRO A 69 -17.84 -17.76 16.29
CA PRO A 69 -17.13 -16.85 15.41
C PRO A 69 -15.90 -16.20 16.07
N ALA A 70 -14.73 -16.37 15.45
CA ALA A 70 -13.47 -15.83 15.93
C ALA A 70 -13.33 -14.31 15.63
N TYR A 71 -13.93 -13.47 16.45
CA TYR A 71 -13.83 -12.01 16.28
C TYR A 71 -12.40 -11.51 16.43
N GLY A 72 -11.99 -10.54 15.59
CA GLY A 72 -10.63 -10.02 15.58
C GLY A 72 -9.63 -10.94 14.87
N ALA A 73 -10.05 -12.14 14.44
CA ALA A 73 -9.18 -13.02 13.67
C ALA A 73 -8.84 -12.40 12.31
N ARG A 74 -7.60 -12.62 11.92
CA ARG A 74 -7.07 -12.27 10.60
C ARG A 74 -6.69 -13.53 9.87
N ILE A 75 -6.91 -13.58 8.56
CA ILE A 75 -6.57 -14.74 7.73
C ILE A 75 -5.85 -14.32 6.46
N VAL A 76 -4.85 -15.11 6.07
CA VAL A 76 -4.12 -14.96 4.81
C VAL A 76 -3.97 -16.33 4.14
N ALA A 77 -3.68 -16.32 2.84
CA ALA A 77 -3.21 -17.49 2.10
C ALA A 77 -1.70 -17.38 1.93
N LEU A 78 -1.01 -18.51 2.02
CA LEU A 78 0.42 -18.60 1.80
C LEU A 78 0.71 -19.19 0.42
N PRO A 79 1.73 -18.67 -0.31
CA PRO A 79 2.59 -17.53 0.05
C PRO A 79 1.82 -16.20 0.09
N VAL A 80 2.18 -15.31 1.03
CA VAL A 80 1.44 -14.05 1.26
C VAL A 80 1.70 -13.06 0.15
N THR A 81 0.77 -12.94 -0.78
CA THR A 81 0.89 -11.98 -1.89
C THR A 81 -0.32 -11.10 -2.06
N SER A 82 -1.41 -11.37 -1.34
CA SER A 82 -2.59 -10.53 -1.35
C SER A 82 -3.30 -10.48 0.00
N TRP A 83 -4.32 -9.64 0.04
CA TRP A 83 -5.24 -9.29 1.12
C TRP A 83 -5.30 -10.25 2.31
N GLY A 84 -5.03 -9.76 3.52
CA GLY A 84 -5.47 -10.40 4.75
C GLY A 84 -6.89 -9.95 5.11
N TYR A 85 -7.82 -10.88 5.32
CA TYR A 85 -9.18 -10.54 5.77
C TYR A 85 -9.18 -10.42 7.30
N GLU A 86 -9.65 -9.28 7.83
CA GLU A 86 -9.87 -9.09 9.27
C GLU A 86 -11.37 -9.19 9.58
N ILE A 87 -11.73 -10.12 10.47
CA ILE A 87 -13.08 -10.24 11.00
C ILE A 87 -13.32 -9.08 11.97
N ARG A 88 -13.83 -7.96 11.44
CA ARG A 88 -14.29 -6.82 12.26
C ARG A 88 -15.66 -7.11 12.88
N HIS A 89 -16.01 -6.35 13.91
CA HIS A 89 -17.19 -6.45 14.81
C HIS A 89 -18.59 -6.59 14.16
N ARG A 90 -18.71 -6.72 12.83
CA ARG A 90 -19.97 -6.94 12.10
C ARG A 90 -20.12 -8.30 11.44
N ASN A 91 -19.07 -9.11 11.36
CA ASN A 91 -19.20 -10.46 10.79
C ASN A 91 -19.52 -11.47 11.89
N LYS A 92 -20.81 -11.51 12.26
CA LYS A 92 -21.32 -12.36 13.34
C LYS A 92 -21.26 -13.86 13.06
N GLU A 93 -20.81 -14.27 11.88
CA GLU A 93 -20.77 -15.68 11.46
C GLU A 93 -19.34 -16.21 11.36
N GLY A 94 -18.34 -15.34 11.51
CA GLY A 94 -16.93 -15.68 11.33
C GLY A 94 -16.54 -15.86 9.86
N TYR A 95 -17.37 -15.39 8.93
CA TYR A 95 -17.19 -15.61 7.50
C TYR A 95 -15.94 -14.90 6.96
N PHE A 96 -15.30 -15.45 5.92
CA PHE A 96 -14.26 -14.73 5.18
C PHE A 96 -14.36 -15.03 3.69
N GLU A 97 -13.88 -14.08 2.89
CA GLU A 97 -13.59 -14.27 1.48
C GLU A 97 -12.17 -13.79 1.21
N LEU A 98 -11.37 -14.64 0.57
CA LEU A 98 -9.96 -14.42 0.36
C LEU A 98 -9.62 -14.64 -1.12
N PRO A 99 -9.19 -13.59 -1.84
CA PRO A 99 -8.72 -13.76 -3.22
C PRO A 99 -7.42 -14.56 -3.24
N TRP A 100 -7.33 -15.52 -4.16
CA TRP A 100 -6.17 -16.38 -4.34
C TRP A 100 -5.96 -16.72 -5.82
N SER A 101 -4.72 -16.94 -6.22
CA SER A 101 -4.36 -17.36 -7.58
C SER A 101 -3.66 -18.71 -7.57
N PRO A 102 -4.02 -19.66 -8.47
CA PRO A 102 -3.30 -20.92 -8.63
C PRO A 102 -1.86 -20.74 -9.09
N THR A 103 -1.52 -19.61 -9.70
CA THR A 103 -0.14 -19.32 -10.12
C THR A 103 0.84 -19.10 -8.97
N TRP A 104 0.35 -19.06 -7.72
CA TRP A 104 1.18 -18.82 -6.53
C TRP A 104 1.90 -20.06 -6.01
N ILE A 105 1.46 -21.24 -6.40
CA ILE A 105 2.01 -22.52 -5.97
C ILE A 105 2.28 -23.41 -7.20
N GLU A 106 3.10 -24.44 -7.03
CA GLU A 106 3.30 -25.45 -8.07
C GLU A 106 2.13 -26.44 -8.10
N ASP A 107 1.90 -27.06 -9.25
CA ASP A 107 0.89 -28.09 -9.41
C ASP A 107 1.09 -29.21 -8.38
N GLY A 108 0.03 -29.50 -7.61
CA GLY A 108 0.05 -30.53 -6.56
C GLY A 108 0.57 -30.06 -5.20
N GLN A 109 1.05 -28.82 -5.06
CA GLN A 109 1.31 -28.25 -3.74
C GLN A 109 -0.02 -27.89 -3.03
N PRO A 110 -0.08 -28.03 -1.70
CA PRO A 110 -1.24 -27.58 -0.93
C PRO A 110 -1.30 -26.05 -0.80
N ILE A 111 -2.52 -25.53 -0.71
CA ILE A 111 -2.77 -24.15 -0.30
C ILE A 111 -2.78 -24.12 1.22
N TYR A 112 -2.04 -23.22 1.84
CA TYR A 112 -2.12 -23.01 3.28
C TYR A 112 -2.85 -21.72 3.61
N LEU A 113 -3.87 -21.82 4.47
CA LEU A 113 -4.49 -20.68 5.12
C LEU A 113 -3.93 -20.55 6.54
N MET A 114 -3.45 -19.36 6.88
CA MET A 114 -3.01 -19.03 8.23
C MET A 114 -3.98 -18.01 8.83
N ALA A 115 -4.54 -18.34 10.00
CA ALA A 115 -5.37 -17.43 10.77
C ALA A 115 -4.75 -17.14 12.13
N ILE A 116 -4.83 -15.88 12.58
CA ILE A 116 -4.27 -15.43 13.86
C ILE A 116 -5.20 -14.45 14.60
N ILE A 117 -5.20 -14.51 15.92
CA ILE A 117 -5.73 -13.47 16.83
C ILE A 117 -4.59 -13.01 17.73
N GLN A 118 -4.28 -11.71 17.67
CA GLN A 118 -3.25 -11.08 18.51
C GLN A 118 -3.91 -10.18 19.57
N GLU A 119 -4.60 -10.81 20.53
CA GLU A 119 -5.20 -10.15 21.70
C GLU A 119 -4.70 -10.79 23.02
N LEU A 120 -5.43 -10.60 24.13
CA LEU A 120 -5.11 -11.12 25.48
C LEU A 120 -4.90 -12.66 25.52
N LYS A 121 -5.47 -13.40 24.56
CA LYS A 121 -5.20 -14.81 24.31
C LYS A 121 -4.75 -14.96 22.86
N SER A 122 -3.49 -15.32 22.69
CA SER A 122 -2.92 -15.62 21.38
C SER A 122 -3.45 -16.94 20.85
N GLU A 123 -4.20 -16.88 19.76
CA GLU A 123 -4.78 -18.04 19.09
C GLU A 123 -4.40 -18.02 17.61
N ALA A 124 -4.17 -19.20 17.04
CA ALA A 124 -3.78 -19.33 15.65
C ALA A 124 -4.21 -20.67 15.06
N ALA A 125 -4.27 -20.72 13.73
CA ALA A 125 -4.48 -21.95 12.96
C ALA A 125 -3.67 -21.91 11.67
N LEU A 126 -3.22 -23.08 11.25
CA LEU A 126 -2.71 -23.33 9.90
C LEU A 126 -3.54 -24.47 9.31
N VAL A 127 -4.21 -24.20 8.19
CA VAL A 127 -5.12 -25.15 7.55
C VAL A 127 -4.66 -25.37 6.12
N GLU A 128 -4.50 -26.64 5.77
CA GLU A 128 -4.30 -27.07 4.40
C GLU A 128 -5.63 -27.11 3.64
N VAL A 129 -5.67 -26.51 2.46
CA VAL A 129 -6.83 -26.46 1.58
C VAL A 129 -6.50 -27.20 0.29
N THR A 130 -7.17 -28.33 0.09
CA THR A 130 -7.00 -29.20 -1.08
C THR A 130 -7.97 -28.87 -2.21
N ASP A 131 -9.11 -28.25 -1.88
CA ASP A 131 -10.11 -27.79 -2.85
C ASP A 131 -10.55 -26.36 -2.47
N PRO A 132 -9.96 -25.33 -3.10
CA PRO A 132 -10.25 -23.94 -2.77
C PRO A 132 -11.64 -23.47 -3.25
N THR A 133 -12.38 -24.31 -4.00
CA THR A 133 -13.75 -23.99 -4.43
C THR A 133 -14.80 -24.32 -3.37
N LYS A 134 -14.44 -25.14 -2.37
CA LYS A 134 -15.32 -25.52 -1.28
C LYS A 134 -15.15 -24.60 -0.07
N PRO A 135 -16.22 -24.37 0.73
CA PRO A 135 -16.11 -23.64 1.97
C PRO A 135 -15.12 -24.28 2.94
N VAL A 136 -14.18 -23.48 3.44
CA VAL A 136 -13.16 -23.91 4.41
C VAL A 136 -13.59 -23.53 5.82
N THR A 137 -13.38 -24.42 6.79
CA THR A 137 -13.55 -24.09 8.22
C THR A 137 -12.18 -24.04 8.88
N VAL A 138 -11.82 -22.88 9.42
CA VAL A 138 -10.56 -22.64 10.13
C VAL A 138 -10.88 -22.57 11.62
N ARG A 139 -10.40 -23.53 12.40
CA ARG A 139 -10.59 -23.54 13.86
C ARG A 139 -9.31 -23.09 14.54
N LEU A 140 -9.39 -21.98 15.26
CA LEU A 140 -8.28 -21.46 16.04
C LEU A 140 -7.99 -22.39 17.21
N GLY A 141 -6.70 -22.60 17.47
CA GLY A 141 -6.21 -23.29 18.64
C GLY A 141 -5.21 -22.44 19.40
N PRO A 142 -4.61 -22.98 20.47
CA PRO A 142 -3.49 -22.35 21.15
C PRO A 142 -2.39 -21.98 20.14
N ALA A 143 -1.83 -20.78 20.27
CA ALA A 143 -0.63 -20.39 19.55
C ALA A 143 0.61 -20.48 20.46
N PHE A 144 1.79 -20.51 19.84
CA PHE A 144 3.06 -20.32 20.56
C PHE A 144 3.72 -18.99 20.21
N THR A 145 4.71 -18.68 21.04
CA THR A 145 5.61 -17.55 20.87
C THR A 145 7.04 -18.04 20.74
N LEU A 146 7.82 -17.47 19.81
CA LEU A 146 9.24 -17.75 19.65
C LEU A 146 10.10 -16.67 20.29
N THR A 147 11.10 -17.07 21.09
CA THR A 147 12.04 -16.16 21.79
C THR A 147 13.48 -16.66 21.73
N GLY A 148 14.46 -15.77 21.93
CA GLY A 148 15.90 -16.10 21.87
C GLY A 148 16.80 -14.88 22.00
N LYS A 149 18.09 -15.08 22.29
CA LYS A 149 19.11 -14.02 22.30
C LYS A 149 19.96 -14.08 21.04
N VAL A 150 20.14 -12.99 20.33
CA VAL A 150 21.16 -12.93 19.28
C VAL A 150 22.45 -12.37 19.88
N VAL A 151 23.56 -13.10 19.75
CA VAL A 151 24.88 -12.74 20.32
C VAL A 151 26.00 -12.93 19.29
N ASP A 152 27.13 -12.26 19.51
CA ASP A 152 28.38 -12.52 18.81
C ASP A 152 29.13 -13.73 19.45
N PRO A 153 30.30 -14.13 18.94
CA PRO A 153 31.10 -15.20 19.53
C PRO A 153 31.66 -14.88 20.94
N SER A 154 31.75 -13.60 21.32
CA SER A 154 32.17 -13.18 22.66
C SER A 154 31.03 -13.28 23.69
N GLY A 155 29.80 -13.50 23.22
CA GLY A 155 28.58 -13.52 24.04
C GLY A 155 27.96 -12.14 24.23
N GLN A 156 28.52 -11.09 23.61
CA GLN A 156 27.93 -9.76 23.55
C GLN A 156 26.67 -9.78 22.68
N GLN A 157 25.64 -9.07 23.13
CA GLN A 157 24.37 -8.99 22.42
C GLN A 157 24.50 -8.17 21.14
N ILE A 158 23.89 -8.67 20.07
CA ILE A 158 23.77 -7.93 18.81
C ILE A 158 22.40 -7.25 18.82
N GLU A 159 22.38 -5.93 19.02
CA GLU A 159 21.14 -5.15 19.14
C GLU A 159 20.47 -4.89 17.79
N GLU A 160 21.26 -4.65 16.74
CA GLU A 160 20.76 -4.40 15.38
C GLU A 160 20.74 -5.68 14.54
N CYS A 161 19.78 -6.56 14.84
CA CYS A 161 19.49 -7.72 14.01
C CYS A 161 18.09 -7.62 13.39
N TRP A 162 17.93 -8.30 12.25
CA TRP A 162 16.67 -8.46 11.54
C TRP A 162 16.31 -9.94 11.57
N THR A 163 15.07 -10.23 11.95
CA THR A 163 14.58 -11.61 11.98
C THR A 163 13.33 -11.76 11.16
N THR A 164 13.28 -12.84 10.39
CA THR A 164 12.14 -13.21 9.57
C THR A 164 11.77 -14.65 9.85
N ILE A 165 10.47 -14.96 9.89
CA ILE A 165 9.98 -16.32 10.02
C ILE A 165 9.07 -16.66 8.84
N SER A 166 9.29 -17.81 8.21
CA SER A 166 8.43 -18.39 7.18
C SER A 166 8.08 -19.83 7.53
N LEU A 167 7.16 -20.45 6.79
CA LEU A 167 7.04 -21.90 6.84
C LEU A 167 8.34 -22.54 6.33
N ALA A 168 8.71 -23.70 6.88
CA ALA A 168 9.85 -24.44 6.37
C ALA A 168 9.61 -25.00 4.96
N THR A 169 8.34 -25.21 4.59
CA THR A 169 7.89 -25.60 3.25
C THR A 169 8.37 -24.62 2.18
N GLU A 170 8.84 -25.15 1.06
CA GLU A 170 9.35 -24.34 -0.03
C GLU A 170 8.23 -23.94 -1.00
N PHE A 171 7.85 -22.66 -0.94
CA PHE A 171 7.04 -22.00 -1.96
C PHE A 171 7.92 -21.28 -2.98
N LYS A 172 7.37 -21.05 -4.18
CA LYS A 172 7.99 -20.27 -5.24
C LYS A 172 8.38 -18.84 -4.79
N CYS A 173 7.58 -18.25 -3.89
CA CYS A 173 7.87 -17.00 -3.21
C CYS A 173 8.06 -17.24 -1.71
N GLN A 174 9.22 -16.86 -1.16
CA GLN A 174 9.60 -17.09 0.25
C GLN A 174 9.22 -15.91 1.14
N ALA A 175 8.00 -15.40 0.99
CA ALA A 175 7.52 -14.29 1.78
C ALA A 175 7.46 -14.67 3.28
N PRO A 176 8.17 -13.96 4.18
CA PRO A 176 8.06 -14.22 5.61
C PRO A 176 6.66 -13.92 6.14
N ILE A 177 6.20 -14.74 7.06
CA ILE A 177 4.97 -14.56 7.83
C ILE A 177 5.12 -13.39 8.82
N PHE A 178 6.25 -13.33 9.52
CA PHE A 178 6.61 -12.19 10.38
C PHE A 178 8.02 -11.72 10.09
N TRP A 179 8.22 -10.42 10.30
CA TRP A 179 9.51 -9.76 10.30
C TRP A 179 9.58 -8.78 11.48
N ALA A 180 10.65 -8.84 12.27
CA ALA A 180 11.06 -7.79 13.19
C ALA A 180 12.29 -7.00 12.68
N LEU A 181 12.12 -5.69 12.48
CA LEU A 181 13.22 -4.73 12.24
C LEU A 181 13.68 -4.14 13.56
N ARG A 182 15.00 -4.06 13.76
CA ARG A 182 15.71 -3.35 14.85
C ARG A 182 15.07 -3.53 16.22
N GLY A 183 15.66 -4.42 17.00
CA GLY A 183 15.25 -4.62 18.38
C GLY A 183 15.54 -6.04 18.82
N ASN A 184 15.86 -6.15 20.10
CA ASN A 184 16.02 -7.40 20.80
C ASN A 184 14.83 -8.33 20.50
N LEU A 185 15.09 -9.57 20.06
CA LEU A 185 14.05 -10.62 19.92
C LEU A 185 13.22 -10.79 21.22
N TRP A 186 13.75 -10.27 22.34
CA TRP A 186 13.15 -10.21 23.67
C TRP A 186 12.00 -9.21 23.83
N GLU A 187 12.00 -8.09 23.12
CA GLU A 187 10.98 -7.03 23.27
C GLU A 187 9.79 -7.24 22.33
N ARG A 188 9.98 -8.00 21.24
CA ARG A 188 8.93 -8.39 20.32
C ARG A 188 9.05 -9.89 20.02
N ALA A 189 8.48 -10.67 20.92
CA ALA A 189 8.09 -12.06 20.67
C ALA A 189 7.53 -12.25 19.24
N LEU A 190 8.08 -13.20 18.47
CA LEU A 190 7.46 -13.58 17.19
C LEU A 190 6.23 -14.44 17.51
N SER A 191 5.06 -13.80 17.45
CA SER A 191 3.82 -14.31 17.99
C SER A 191 2.64 -13.58 17.35
N PRO A 192 1.46 -14.22 17.21
CA PRO A 192 1.19 -15.64 17.47
C PRO A 192 1.57 -16.54 16.29
N LEU A 193 2.08 -17.74 16.56
CA LEU A 193 2.37 -18.77 15.55
C LEU A 193 1.56 -20.05 15.79
N PRO A 194 0.97 -20.68 14.75
CA PRO A 194 0.25 -21.95 14.91
C PRO A 194 1.20 -23.14 15.05
N TYR A 195 0.83 -24.11 15.90
CA TYR A 195 1.55 -25.38 15.99
C TYR A 195 1.29 -26.30 14.79
N GLY A 196 1.97 -27.45 14.77
CA GLY A 196 1.72 -28.55 13.83
C GLY A 196 2.56 -28.50 12.56
N THR A 197 3.54 -27.58 12.49
CA THR A 197 4.44 -27.44 11.34
C THR A 197 5.84 -27.01 11.78
N LYS A 198 6.75 -26.98 10.82
CA LYS A 198 8.11 -26.46 10.99
C LYS A 198 8.20 -25.07 10.40
N TYR A 199 8.94 -24.20 11.08
CA TYR A 199 9.20 -22.83 10.65
C TYR A 199 10.68 -22.64 10.33
N ARG A 200 10.97 -21.76 9.38
CA ARG A 200 12.33 -21.31 9.09
C ARG A 200 12.52 -19.91 9.66
N LEU A 201 13.29 -19.81 10.74
CA LEU A 201 13.75 -18.53 11.30
C LEU A 201 15.05 -18.12 10.59
N THR A 202 15.06 -16.95 9.95
CA THR A 202 16.27 -16.35 9.36
C THR A 202 16.66 -15.12 10.17
N ILE A 203 17.94 -15.00 10.50
CA ILE A 203 18.51 -13.92 11.32
C ILE A 203 19.66 -13.29 10.56
N LYS A 204 19.65 -11.96 10.45
CA LYS A 204 20.67 -11.16 9.79
C LYS A 204 21.12 -10.03 10.71
N ALA A 205 22.40 -9.66 10.64
CA ALA A 205 22.93 -8.48 11.31
C ALA A 205 24.11 -7.95 10.48
N GLU A 206 24.29 -6.63 10.46
CA GLU A 206 25.38 -6.00 9.73
C GLU A 206 26.74 -6.46 10.26
N GLY A 207 27.65 -6.86 9.38
CA GLY A 207 28.96 -7.40 9.75
C GLY A 207 28.94 -8.87 10.21
N TYR A 208 27.79 -9.56 10.18
CA TYR A 208 27.64 -10.96 10.55
C TYR A 208 27.05 -11.81 9.44
N GLN A 209 27.38 -13.10 9.45
CA GLN A 209 26.80 -14.09 8.56
C GLN A 209 25.32 -14.31 8.89
N THR A 210 24.50 -14.50 7.84
CA THR A 210 23.09 -14.89 8.00
C THR A 210 23.00 -16.28 8.63
N LYS A 211 22.11 -16.46 9.61
CA LYS A 211 21.82 -17.76 10.23
C LYS A 211 20.38 -18.17 9.99
N GLN A 212 20.17 -19.43 9.61
CA GLN A 212 18.86 -20.04 9.47
C GLN A 212 18.68 -21.15 10.50
N ILE A 213 17.51 -21.22 11.13
CA ILE A 213 17.16 -22.23 12.14
C ILE A 213 15.80 -22.80 11.76
N ILE A 214 15.70 -24.13 11.72
CA ILE A 214 14.41 -24.80 11.63
C ILE A 214 13.86 -24.95 13.05
N VAL A 215 12.71 -24.34 13.29
CA VAL A 215 11.98 -24.42 14.55
C VAL A 215 10.88 -25.46 14.38
N ASP A 216 10.98 -26.55 15.12
CA ASP A 216 9.95 -27.58 15.15
C ASP A 216 8.85 -27.19 16.14
N ALA A 217 7.67 -26.88 15.63
CA ALA A 217 6.53 -26.46 16.44
C ALA A 217 5.42 -27.52 16.46
N THR A 218 5.79 -28.81 16.38
CA THR A 218 4.83 -29.91 16.55
C THR A 218 4.49 -30.20 18.02
N ASP A 219 5.34 -29.77 18.97
CA ASP A 219 5.08 -29.92 20.40
C ASP A 219 4.14 -28.83 20.93
N ILE A 220 2.86 -29.18 21.07
CA ILE A 220 1.79 -28.28 21.53
C ILE A 220 1.84 -27.96 23.04
N SER A 221 2.74 -28.60 23.80
CA SER A 221 2.86 -28.35 25.24
C SER A 221 3.59 -27.04 25.55
N GLN A 222 4.37 -26.52 24.61
CA GLN A 222 5.24 -25.36 24.80
C GLN A 222 4.63 -24.06 24.27
N LYS A 223 3.96 -23.31 25.15
CA LYS A 223 3.44 -21.96 24.82
C LYS A 223 4.52 -20.96 24.39
N VAL A 224 5.75 -21.16 24.86
CA VAL A 224 6.92 -20.37 24.49
C VAL A 224 8.04 -21.33 24.11
N ILE A 225 8.51 -21.21 22.87
CA ILE A 225 9.70 -21.91 22.40
C ILE A 225 10.89 -20.97 22.59
N TYR A 226 11.79 -21.34 23.50
CA TYR A 226 13.01 -20.57 23.78
C TYR A 226 14.21 -21.18 23.04
N LEU A 227 14.76 -20.44 22.09
CA LEU A 227 15.89 -20.87 21.26
C LEU A 227 17.26 -20.69 21.93
N GLY A 228 17.31 -20.21 23.18
CA GLY A 228 18.57 -19.97 23.86
C GLY A 228 19.37 -18.80 23.27
N LYS A 229 20.70 -18.92 23.34
CA LYS A 229 21.63 -18.00 22.69
C LYS A 229 21.89 -18.44 21.25
N ILE A 230 21.63 -17.54 20.32
CA ILE A 230 21.84 -17.69 18.90
C ILE A 230 23.08 -16.89 18.51
N THR A 231 24.22 -17.56 18.46
CA THR A 231 25.48 -16.94 18.01
C THR A 231 25.49 -16.73 16.50
N LEU A 232 25.75 -15.50 16.06
CA LEU A 232 26.10 -15.16 14.68
C LEU A 232 27.62 -15.06 14.52
N GLN A 233 28.15 -15.61 13.43
CA GLN A 233 29.57 -15.54 13.14
C GLN A 233 29.88 -14.24 12.38
N PRO A 234 31.01 -13.55 12.67
CA PRO A 234 31.43 -12.40 11.89
C PRO A 234 31.55 -12.74 10.40
N GLN A 235 31.20 -11.79 9.55
CA GLN A 235 31.37 -11.90 8.11
C GLN A 235 32.80 -11.51 7.74
N ASP A 236 33.50 -12.41 7.05
CA ASP A 236 34.86 -12.16 6.57
C ASP A 236 34.82 -11.10 5.45
N SER A 237 35.49 -9.96 5.66
CA SER A 237 35.51 -8.83 4.72
C SER A 237 36.21 -9.16 3.39
N SER A 238 36.99 -10.25 3.34
CA SER A 238 37.68 -10.74 2.14
C SER A 238 36.81 -11.62 1.23
N LYS A 239 35.66 -12.10 1.74
CA LYS A 239 34.68 -12.85 0.97
C LYS A 239 33.51 -11.93 0.65
N SER A 240 33.28 -11.74 -0.66
CA SER A 240 32.13 -11.04 -1.24
C SER A 240 30.87 -11.25 -0.38
N THR A 241 30.18 -10.14 -0.11
CA THR A 241 28.86 -10.04 0.53
C THR A 241 28.09 -11.35 0.42
N VAL A 242 27.91 -12.08 1.54
CA VAL A 242 26.97 -13.21 1.57
C VAL A 242 25.67 -12.64 1.02
N ALA A 243 25.27 -13.17 -0.13
CA ALA A 243 24.27 -12.56 -0.96
C ALA A 243 23.05 -12.27 -0.08
N GLY A 244 22.56 -11.02 -0.13
CA GLY A 244 21.20 -10.75 0.31
C GLY A 244 20.26 -11.80 -0.29
N HIS A 245 19.05 -11.92 0.25
CA HIS A 245 18.01 -12.72 -0.41
C HIS A 245 18.07 -12.40 -1.91
N ARG A 246 18.58 -13.34 -2.72
CA ARG A 246 18.77 -13.08 -4.15
C ARG A 246 17.37 -13.14 -4.68
N PRO A 247 16.82 -12.03 -5.21
CA PRO A 247 15.49 -12.04 -5.76
C PRO A 247 15.42 -13.19 -6.74
N ASN A 248 14.41 -14.05 -6.62
CA ASN A 248 14.18 -15.07 -7.63
C ASN A 248 14.11 -14.35 -8.99
N PRO A 249 15.04 -14.61 -9.94
CA PRO A 249 15.14 -13.84 -11.17
C PRO A 249 13.87 -13.96 -12.02
N ASP A 250 13.17 -15.09 -11.97
CA ASP A 250 11.91 -15.29 -12.67
C ASP A 250 10.79 -14.46 -12.05
N LEU A 251 10.77 -14.34 -10.72
CA LEU A 251 9.82 -13.47 -10.01
C LEU A 251 10.12 -11.98 -10.22
N ALA A 252 11.40 -11.61 -10.27
CA ALA A 252 11.80 -10.24 -10.61
C ALA A 252 11.35 -9.89 -12.04
N LYS A 253 11.52 -10.82 -12.98
CA LYS A 253 11.02 -10.67 -14.35
C LYS A 253 9.50 -10.56 -14.40
N GLU A 254 8.77 -11.46 -13.73
CA GLU A 254 7.31 -11.41 -13.60
C GLU A 254 6.83 -10.05 -13.06
N PHE A 255 7.48 -9.53 -12.02
CA PHE A 255 7.18 -8.21 -11.49
C PHE A 255 7.33 -7.11 -12.54
N HIS A 256 8.46 -7.06 -13.23
CA HIS A 256 8.71 -6.01 -14.23
C HIS A 256 7.79 -6.10 -15.44
N GLU A 257 7.41 -7.31 -15.87
CA GLU A 257 6.44 -7.51 -16.94
C GLU A 257 5.05 -6.95 -16.56
N VAL A 258 4.58 -7.23 -15.33
CA VAL A 258 3.26 -6.78 -14.85
C VAL A 258 3.27 -5.29 -14.46
N TYR A 259 4.34 -4.80 -13.84
CA TYR A 259 4.39 -3.45 -13.27
C TYR A 259 4.96 -2.37 -14.20
N SER A 260 5.28 -2.70 -15.46
CA SER A 260 5.68 -1.72 -16.47
C SER A 260 4.48 -1.12 -17.22
N LEU A 261 4.67 0.08 -17.79
CA LEU A 261 3.72 0.67 -18.75
C LEU A 261 4.27 0.53 -20.16
N ASP A 262 3.45 0.01 -21.07
CA ASP A 262 3.80 -0.01 -22.49
C ASP A 262 3.79 1.42 -23.07
N GLU A 263 4.29 1.55 -24.30
CA GLU A 263 4.22 2.80 -25.04
C GLU A 263 2.76 3.28 -25.18
N GLY A 264 2.53 4.55 -24.83
CA GLY A 264 1.20 5.18 -24.85
C GLY A 264 0.30 4.86 -23.64
N GLU A 265 0.68 3.94 -22.76
CA GLU A 265 -0.03 3.70 -21.50
C GLU A 265 0.33 4.77 -20.47
N ILE A 266 -0.67 5.37 -19.84
CA ILE A 266 -0.50 6.49 -18.90
C ILE A 266 -0.83 6.06 -17.47
N ILE A 267 -1.91 5.29 -17.29
CA ILE A 267 -2.30 4.77 -15.98
C ILE A 267 -2.62 3.29 -16.09
N LYS A 268 -2.08 2.50 -15.16
CA LYS A 268 -2.44 1.10 -14.96
C LYS A 268 -2.96 0.89 -13.55
N LEU A 269 -4.10 0.22 -13.42
CA LEU A 269 -4.60 -0.37 -12.18
C LEU A 269 -4.33 -1.88 -12.20
N ILE A 270 -3.54 -2.38 -11.26
CA ILE A 270 -3.30 -3.82 -11.07
C ILE A 270 -4.19 -4.31 -9.92
N LYS A 271 -5.11 -5.24 -10.19
CA LYS A 271 -6.03 -5.78 -9.20
C LYS A 271 -5.42 -6.97 -8.46
N PRO A 272 -5.80 -7.20 -7.18
CA PRO A 272 -5.46 -8.43 -6.48
C PRO A 272 -6.24 -9.63 -7.09
N PRO A 273 -5.84 -10.88 -6.81
CA PRO A 273 -4.62 -11.30 -6.11
C PRO A 273 -3.34 -10.85 -6.84
N PHE A 274 -2.31 -10.36 -6.14
CA PHE A 274 -1.11 -9.88 -6.84
C PHE A 274 -0.15 -11.01 -7.24
N VAL A 275 0.66 -10.78 -8.26
CA VAL A 275 1.71 -11.73 -8.69
C VAL A 275 2.80 -11.92 -7.64
N LEU A 276 3.47 -13.08 -7.64
CA LEU A 276 4.50 -13.42 -6.65
C LEU A 276 5.69 -12.46 -6.70
N GLY A 277 6.08 -12.04 -7.90
CA GLY A 277 7.12 -11.04 -8.13
C GLY A 277 6.95 -9.75 -7.35
N ARG A 278 5.72 -9.30 -7.13
CA ARG A 278 5.43 -8.11 -6.32
C ARG A 278 5.96 -8.25 -4.90
N GLN A 279 5.66 -9.37 -4.26
CA GLN A 279 6.02 -9.59 -2.87
C GLN A 279 7.54 -9.66 -2.72
N GLU A 280 8.19 -10.39 -3.62
CA GLU A 280 9.64 -10.49 -3.69
C GLU A 280 10.29 -9.11 -3.84
N TYR A 281 9.77 -8.28 -4.75
CA TYR A 281 10.30 -6.95 -5.02
C TYR A 281 10.23 -6.02 -3.80
N PHE A 282 9.10 -6.01 -3.08
CA PHE A 282 8.92 -5.10 -1.95
C PHE A 282 9.55 -5.58 -0.64
N GLN A 283 9.83 -6.88 -0.51
CA GLN A 283 10.44 -7.45 0.69
C GLN A 283 11.97 -7.33 0.75
N ILE A 284 12.62 -6.86 -0.32
CA ILE A 284 14.06 -6.62 -0.28
C ILE A 284 14.34 -5.56 0.80
N PRO A 285 15.29 -5.78 1.75
CA PRO A 285 15.57 -4.82 2.83
C PRO A 285 15.98 -3.41 2.37
N THR A 286 16.42 -3.25 1.12
CA THR A 286 16.72 -1.97 0.49
C THR A 286 15.50 -1.25 -0.07
N SER A 287 14.35 -1.93 -0.16
CA SER A 287 13.07 -1.32 -0.55
C SER A 287 12.68 -0.26 0.46
N SER A 288 12.26 0.91 -0.03
CA SER A 288 11.68 1.98 0.80
C SER A 288 10.41 1.54 1.54
N TYR A 289 9.85 0.38 1.19
CA TYR A 289 8.69 -0.23 1.82
C TYR A 289 9.00 -1.51 2.61
N GLY A 290 10.26 -1.89 2.79
CA GLY A 290 10.61 -3.09 3.57
C GLY A 290 9.94 -3.08 4.95
N SER A 291 9.81 -1.90 5.57
CA SER A 291 9.11 -1.73 6.85
C SER A 291 7.58 -1.77 6.80
N VAL A 292 6.97 -1.65 5.62
CA VAL A 292 5.50 -1.70 5.42
C VAL A 292 5.06 -3.12 5.08
N PHE A 293 5.94 -4.02 4.67
CA PHE A 293 5.64 -5.44 4.41
C PHE A 293 6.12 -6.38 5.55
N LEU A 294 6.23 -5.86 6.78
CA LEU A 294 6.86 -6.56 7.90
C LEU A 294 5.99 -7.62 8.59
N SER A 295 4.67 -7.56 8.47
CA SER A 295 3.81 -8.47 9.24
C SER A 295 2.67 -8.98 8.40
N LEU A 296 2.10 -10.11 8.81
CA LEU A 296 0.77 -10.56 8.38
C LEU A 296 -0.28 -9.43 8.38
N GLU A 297 -0.15 -8.43 9.25
CA GLU A 297 -1.08 -7.29 9.32
C GLU A 297 -0.95 -6.35 8.11
N SER A 298 0.24 -6.28 7.52
CA SER A 298 0.59 -5.30 6.51
C SER A 298 0.84 -5.91 5.13
N GLN A 299 1.22 -7.19 5.08
CA GLN A 299 1.38 -7.97 3.88
C GLN A 299 0.03 -8.26 3.24
N GLY A 300 -0.13 -7.90 1.97
CA GLY A 300 -1.38 -8.05 1.21
C GLY A 300 -2.38 -6.90 1.37
N ALA A 301 -2.19 -6.02 2.34
CA ALA A 301 -3.15 -5.00 2.69
C ALA A 301 -2.63 -3.57 2.47
N PHE A 302 -1.50 -3.47 1.78
CA PHE A 302 -0.89 -2.25 1.28
C PHE A 302 -1.07 -2.14 -0.23
N GLN A 303 -1.73 -1.08 -0.69
CA GLN A 303 -1.76 -0.71 -2.11
C GLN A 303 -0.57 0.21 -2.39
N VAL A 304 0.24 -0.15 -3.40
CA VAL A 304 1.34 0.70 -3.84
C VAL A 304 0.88 1.62 -4.96
N ASN A 305 1.36 2.85 -4.93
CA ASN A 305 1.27 3.76 -6.06
C ASN A 305 2.70 3.91 -6.57
N LEU A 306 2.94 3.65 -7.85
CA LEU A 306 4.25 3.66 -8.47
C LEU A 306 4.28 4.71 -9.58
N ILE A 307 5.47 5.29 -9.78
CA ILE A 307 5.71 6.24 -10.85
C ILE A 307 6.51 5.53 -11.93
N TRP A 308 6.05 5.63 -13.17
CA TRP A 308 6.79 5.23 -14.35
C TRP A 308 7.40 6.48 -14.98
N ASP A 309 8.72 6.46 -15.22
CA ASP A 309 9.43 7.57 -15.86
C ASP A 309 9.76 7.33 -17.34
N GLY A 310 9.27 6.22 -17.91
CA GLY A 310 9.57 5.78 -19.26
C GLY A 310 10.45 4.53 -19.30
N GLU A 311 11.34 4.37 -18.32
CA GLU A 311 12.33 3.28 -18.29
C GLU A 311 12.26 2.45 -17.00
N GLN A 312 12.02 3.10 -15.87
CA GLN A 312 12.09 2.49 -14.55
C GLN A 312 10.91 2.85 -13.67
N LEU A 313 10.60 1.92 -12.77
CA LEU A 313 9.69 2.16 -11.67
C LEU A 313 10.39 2.98 -10.59
N LYS A 314 9.90 4.18 -10.38
CA LYS A 314 10.23 5.01 -9.23
C LYS A 314 9.21 4.76 -8.13
N MET A 315 9.71 4.50 -6.94
CA MET A 315 8.90 4.35 -5.74
C MET A 315 8.60 5.74 -5.18
N PRO A 316 7.38 6.28 -5.28
CA PRO A 316 7.04 7.45 -4.47
C PRO A 316 7.00 7.04 -2.99
N GLN A 317 7.21 7.99 -2.08
CA GLN A 317 7.10 7.75 -0.62
C GLN A 317 5.64 7.59 -0.14
N SER A 318 4.69 7.19 -1.00
CA SER A 318 3.25 7.18 -0.68
C SER A 318 2.53 5.94 -1.18
N GLY A 319 1.93 5.19 -0.25
CA GLY A 319 1.00 4.11 -0.55
C GLY A 319 -0.14 4.08 0.46
N TYR A 320 -1.13 3.21 0.22
CA TYR A 320 -2.33 3.11 1.03
C TYR A 320 -2.21 1.98 2.04
N THR A 321 -2.00 2.35 3.30
CA THR A 321 -2.07 1.45 4.45
C THR A 321 -3.47 1.51 5.06
N ASN A 322 -4.50 1.01 4.38
CA ASN A 322 -5.77 0.72 5.05
C ASN A 322 -6.34 -0.58 4.54
N THR A 323 -6.16 -1.58 5.39
CA THR A 323 -6.07 -2.98 5.04
C THR A 323 -7.40 -3.61 4.66
N HIS A 324 -8.52 -2.90 4.81
CA HIS A 324 -9.87 -3.47 4.65
C HIS A 324 -10.88 -2.55 3.97
N ARG A 325 -10.45 -1.47 3.31
CA ARG A 325 -11.38 -0.53 2.68
C ARG A 325 -10.89 -0.14 1.29
N PRO A 326 -11.78 -0.11 0.28
CA PRO A 326 -11.43 0.52 -0.97
C PRO A 326 -11.05 2.00 -0.75
N PRO A 327 -10.00 2.51 -1.41
CA PRO A 327 -9.66 3.92 -1.39
C PRO A 327 -10.82 4.76 -1.96
N THR A 328 -10.84 6.04 -1.62
CA THR A 328 -11.78 6.98 -2.25
C THR A 328 -11.17 7.63 -3.49
N LEU A 329 -11.98 8.28 -4.32
CA LEU A 329 -11.48 9.04 -5.46
C LEU A 329 -10.53 10.17 -5.00
N GLU A 330 -10.86 10.86 -3.91
CA GLU A 330 -9.99 11.87 -3.30
C GLU A 330 -8.59 11.30 -3.03
N TYR A 331 -8.54 10.07 -2.52
CA TYR A 331 -7.30 9.37 -2.21
C TYR A 331 -6.47 9.09 -3.47
N ILE A 332 -7.11 8.62 -4.53
CA ILE A 332 -6.44 8.36 -5.82
C ILE A 332 -5.88 9.65 -6.40
N LEU A 333 -6.65 10.74 -6.39
CA LEU A 333 -6.15 12.05 -6.86
C LEU A 333 -4.92 12.49 -6.05
N ASN A 334 -4.99 12.38 -4.71
CA ASN A 334 -3.93 12.89 -3.84
C ASN A 334 -2.66 12.05 -3.85
N LEU A 335 -2.78 10.72 -3.76
CA LEU A 335 -1.63 9.82 -3.56
C LEU A 335 -1.18 9.09 -4.81
N THR A 336 -2.09 8.81 -5.75
CA THR A 336 -1.75 8.18 -7.02
C THR A 336 -1.33 9.23 -8.05
N LEU A 337 -2.16 10.25 -8.30
CA LEU A 337 -1.85 11.32 -9.26
C LEU A 337 -1.04 12.48 -8.65
N ARG A 338 -0.74 12.43 -7.36
CA ARG A 338 0.04 13.46 -6.64
C ARG A 338 -0.57 14.87 -6.75
N MET A 339 -1.88 14.97 -6.93
CA MET A 339 -2.60 16.23 -7.00
C MET A 339 -2.84 16.79 -5.59
N PRO A 340 -2.33 17.98 -5.26
CA PRO A 340 -2.66 18.66 -4.01
C PRO A 340 -4.17 18.87 -3.87
N TYR A 341 -4.69 18.83 -2.64
CA TYR A 341 -6.12 19.08 -2.36
C TYR A 341 -6.61 20.44 -2.89
N CYS A 342 -5.71 21.42 -3.02
CA CYS A 342 -6.05 22.73 -3.55
C CYS A 342 -6.20 22.77 -5.07
N ASP A 343 -5.82 21.71 -5.80
CA ASP A 343 -5.85 21.68 -7.27
C ASP A 343 -7.15 21.09 -7.83
N PHE A 344 -8.01 20.55 -6.96
CA PHE A 344 -9.29 19.98 -7.37
C PHE A 344 -10.45 20.35 -6.45
N ASN A 345 -11.66 20.30 -7.00
CA ASN A 345 -12.92 20.41 -6.27
C ASN A 345 -13.70 19.11 -6.47
N LEU A 346 -13.84 18.34 -5.39
CA LEU A 346 -14.50 17.04 -5.38
C LEU A 346 -15.76 17.11 -4.49
N PRO A 347 -16.97 17.12 -5.08
CA PRO A 347 -18.21 16.97 -4.34
C PRO A 347 -18.24 15.66 -3.57
N LYS A 348 -18.83 15.67 -2.37
CA LYS A 348 -18.85 14.51 -1.46
C LYS A 348 -19.54 13.29 -2.09
N GLU A 349 -20.53 13.54 -2.94
CA GLU A 349 -21.31 12.52 -3.65
C GLU A 349 -20.53 11.84 -4.78
N LEU A 350 -19.45 12.50 -5.24
CA LEU A 350 -18.54 12.00 -6.26
C LEU A 350 -17.25 11.42 -5.65
N ASP A 351 -17.03 11.56 -4.33
CA ASP A 351 -15.94 10.90 -3.62
C ASP A 351 -16.23 9.40 -3.40
N ILE A 352 -16.29 8.69 -4.53
CA ILE A 352 -16.66 7.28 -4.59
C ILE A 352 -15.55 6.36 -4.12
N LYS A 353 -15.93 5.13 -3.83
CA LYS A 353 -15.00 4.03 -3.63
C LYS A 353 -14.46 3.56 -4.97
N ILE A 354 -13.14 3.53 -5.09
CA ILE A 354 -12.42 2.98 -6.23
C ILE A 354 -11.91 1.58 -5.83
N PRO A 355 -11.96 0.58 -6.73
CA PRO A 355 -11.42 -0.74 -6.43
C PRO A 355 -10.01 -0.71 -5.88
N TYR A 356 -9.76 -1.62 -4.94
CA TYR A 356 -8.44 -1.80 -4.37
C TYR A 356 -7.50 -2.41 -5.41
N GLY A 357 -6.28 -1.89 -5.49
CA GLY A 357 -5.26 -2.38 -6.39
C GLY A 357 -4.03 -1.48 -6.40
N ASP A 358 -2.95 -1.96 -6.97
CA ASP A 358 -1.76 -1.15 -7.17
C ASP A 358 -1.93 -0.24 -8.38
N TRP A 359 -1.32 0.94 -8.33
CA TRP A 359 -1.41 1.91 -9.41
C TRP A 359 -0.03 2.21 -9.96
N ILE A 360 0.08 2.31 -11.28
CA ILE A 360 1.28 2.81 -11.96
C ILE A 360 0.87 4.00 -12.81
N VAL A 361 1.58 5.11 -12.67
CA VAL A 361 1.28 6.36 -13.36
C VAL A 361 2.51 6.86 -14.10
N ARG A 362 2.35 7.15 -15.39
CA ARG A 362 3.32 7.84 -16.23
C ARG A 362 3.33 9.34 -15.88
N THR A 363 4.39 9.81 -15.23
CA THR A 363 4.41 11.20 -14.70
C THR A 363 4.85 12.25 -15.70
N ASP A 364 5.47 11.86 -16.81
CA ASP A 364 5.83 12.73 -17.94
C ASP A 364 4.62 13.11 -18.81
N SER A 365 3.49 12.40 -18.68
CA SER A 365 2.25 12.76 -19.37
C SER A 365 1.58 13.99 -18.71
N PRO A 366 1.01 14.93 -19.50
CA PRO A 366 0.24 16.05 -18.98
C PRO A 366 -0.88 15.60 -18.04
N MET A 367 -1.12 16.37 -16.96
CA MET A 367 -2.17 16.06 -15.96
C MET A 367 -3.55 15.83 -16.58
N ALA A 368 -3.92 16.58 -17.62
CA ALA A 368 -5.17 16.39 -18.34
C ALA A 368 -5.30 15.00 -18.99
N GLU A 369 -4.19 14.43 -19.45
CA GLU A 369 -4.16 13.07 -20.01
C GLU A 369 -4.22 12.01 -18.93
N GLN A 370 -3.52 12.21 -17.81
CA GLN A 370 -3.63 11.34 -16.64
C GLN A 370 -5.08 11.29 -16.13
N LEU A 371 -5.74 12.45 -16.00
CA LEU A 371 -7.13 12.52 -15.57
C LEU A 371 -8.07 11.84 -16.56
N ARG A 372 -7.89 12.02 -17.87
CA ARG A 372 -8.68 11.28 -18.88
C ARG A 372 -8.49 9.77 -18.79
N ALA A 373 -7.26 9.29 -18.57
CA ALA A 373 -7.01 7.86 -18.35
C ALA A 373 -7.70 7.37 -17.06
N LEU A 374 -7.71 8.18 -16.01
CA LEU A 374 -8.42 7.85 -14.77
C LEU A 374 -9.95 7.78 -14.97
N GLU A 375 -10.53 8.67 -15.77
CA GLU A 375 -11.97 8.60 -16.14
C GLU A 375 -12.33 7.25 -16.77
N GLU A 376 -11.48 6.71 -17.65
CA GLU A 376 -11.69 5.41 -18.29
C GLU A 376 -11.74 4.28 -17.25
N ILE A 377 -10.80 4.27 -16.29
CA ILE A 377 -10.77 3.27 -15.22
C ILE A 377 -11.98 3.41 -14.29
N ILE A 378 -12.34 4.64 -13.91
CA ILE A 378 -13.51 4.89 -13.07
C ILE A 378 -14.77 4.36 -13.76
N TYR A 379 -14.96 4.67 -15.05
CA TYR A 379 -16.11 4.20 -15.80
C TYR A 379 -16.13 2.67 -15.90
N ALA A 380 -15.01 2.04 -16.26
CA ALA A 380 -14.92 0.58 -16.38
C ALA A 380 -15.22 -0.15 -15.07
N GLU A 381 -14.81 0.42 -13.93
CA GLU A 381 -14.92 -0.23 -12.62
C GLU A 381 -16.20 0.11 -11.85
N THR A 382 -16.83 1.24 -12.15
CA THR A 382 -17.97 1.74 -11.36
C THR A 382 -19.21 2.06 -12.19
N ASN A 383 -19.10 2.01 -13.53
CA ASN A 383 -20.12 2.45 -14.47
C ASN A 383 -20.62 3.89 -14.22
N ARG A 384 -19.76 4.73 -13.62
CA ARG A 384 -20.03 6.17 -13.41
C ARG A 384 -19.23 7.01 -14.39
N SER A 385 -19.90 7.89 -15.11
CA SER A 385 -19.29 8.78 -16.10
C SER A 385 -18.76 10.07 -15.45
N ILE A 386 -17.73 9.91 -14.59
CA ILE A 386 -17.03 11.03 -13.95
C ILE A 386 -16.14 11.74 -14.97
N ARG A 387 -16.09 13.08 -14.90
CA ARG A 387 -15.24 13.94 -15.72
C ARG A 387 -14.44 14.91 -14.87
N PHE A 388 -13.26 15.28 -15.36
CA PHE A 388 -12.41 16.31 -14.75
C PHE A 388 -12.32 17.53 -15.66
N GLU A 389 -12.94 18.63 -15.22
CA GLU A 389 -13.02 19.86 -15.99
C GLU A 389 -12.12 20.93 -15.39
N LYS A 390 -11.14 21.41 -16.17
CA LYS A 390 -10.29 22.52 -15.75
C LYS A 390 -11.04 23.84 -15.87
N ARG A 391 -11.18 24.58 -14.77
CA ARG A 391 -11.86 25.90 -14.74
C ARG A 391 -10.99 26.92 -14.01
N LYS A 392 -11.03 28.17 -14.46
CA LYS A 392 -10.43 29.29 -13.73
C LYS A 392 -11.42 29.82 -12.70
N VAL A 393 -11.03 29.83 -11.44
CA VAL A 393 -11.84 30.35 -10.34
C VAL A 393 -11.00 31.21 -9.41
N GLU A 394 -11.62 32.22 -8.82
CA GLU A 394 -10.98 33.03 -7.80
C GLU A 394 -10.79 32.22 -6.52
N ARG A 395 -9.55 32.17 -6.01
CA ARG A 395 -9.18 31.46 -4.78
C ARG A 395 -8.20 32.31 -3.98
N GLU A 396 -8.28 32.18 -2.65
CA GLU A 396 -7.17 32.55 -1.79
C GLU A 396 -5.98 31.62 -2.03
N VAL A 397 -4.84 32.21 -2.36
CA VAL A 397 -3.58 31.53 -2.63
C VAL A 397 -2.46 32.19 -1.87
N ILE A 398 -1.35 31.46 -1.66
CA ILE A 398 -0.10 32.05 -1.17
C ILE A 398 0.72 32.46 -2.39
N VAL A 399 1.08 33.72 -2.48
CA VAL A 399 2.00 34.22 -3.51
C VAL A 399 3.40 34.28 -2.90
N ALA A 400 4.34 33.52 -3.47
CA ALA A 400 5.74 33.54 -3.11
C ALA A 400 6.51 34.45 -4.08
N LYS A 401 7.20 35.48 -3.57
CA LYS A 401 7.94 36.46 -4.38
C LYS A 401 9.40 36.63 -3.95
N GLY A 402 10.21 37.09 -4.89
CA GLY A 402 11.61 37.47 -4.70
C GLY A 402 12.61 36.38 -5.05
N ARG A 403 13.90 36.65 -4.82
CA ARG A 403 14.97 35.66 -5.03
C ARG A 403 15.10 34.73 -3.83
N TYR A 404 15.01 33.43 -4.07
CA TYR A 404 15.26 32.45 -3.00
C TYR A 404 16.72 32.50 -2.56
N LYS A 405 16.91 32.59 -1.25
CA LYS A 405 18.18 32.37 -0.57
C LYS A 405 17.87 31.84 0.82
N PHE A 406 18.46 30.71 1.18
CA PHE A 406 18.34 30.12 2.50
C PHE A 406 18.88 31.07 3.57
N LYS A 407 18.21 31.09 4.72
CA LYS A 407 18.65 31.77 5.94
C LYS A 407 18.57 30.79 7.09
N SER A 408 19.62 30.74 7.92
CA SER A 408 19.55 29.99 9.17
C SER A 408 18.47 30.57 10.06
N HIS A 409 17.69 29.68 10.69
CA HIS A 409 16.61 30.11 11.57
C HIS A 409 17.19 30.85 12.81
N PRO A 410 16.63 32.00 13.23
CA PRO A 410 17.19 32.81 14.31
C PRO A 410 17.35 32.11 15.68
N ASN A 411 16.59 31.04 15.92
CA ASN A 411 16.67 30.27 17.17
C ASN A 411 17.83 29.26 17.22
N GLY A 412 18.60 29.11 16.15
CA GLY A 412 19.73 28.17 16.07
C GLY A 412 19.37 26.68 16.05
N ILE A 413 18.09 26.32 16.13
CA ILE A 413 17.62 24.93 16.07
C ILE A 413 17.59 24.50 14.60
N SER A 414 18.20 23.37 14.26
CA SER A 414 18.29 22.86 12.87
C SER A 414 18.70 23.96 11.86
N PRO A 415 19.85 24.62 12.06
CA PRO A 415 20.21 25.87 11.38
C PRO A 415 20.41 25.76 9.85
N ASN A 416 20.36 24.53 9.32
CA ASN A 416 20.52 24.19 7.91
C ASN A 416 19.20 23.82 7.22
N TYR A 417 18.06 23.91 7.92
CA TYR A 417 16.76 23.48 7.41
C TYR A 417 15.76 24.64 7.38
N ILE A 418 14.92 24.67 6.35
CA ILE A 418 13.71 25.50 6.36
C ILE A 418 12.72 24.89 7.36
N HIS A 419 12.16 25.75 8.21
CA HIS A 419 11.19 25.36 9.22
C HIS A 419 9.78 25.45 8.64
N VAL A 420 9.27 24.32 8.14
CA VAL A 420 7.90 24.20 7.63
C VAL A 420 7.01 23.83 8.83
N THR A 421 6.65 24.82 9.64
CA THR A 421 5.88 24.64 10.87
C THR A 421 5.08 25.90 11.20
N TRP A 422 3.94 25.74 11.87
CA TRP A 422 3.13 26.87 12.35
C TRP A 422 3.33 27.16 13.84
N ASP A 423 3.79 26.17 14.63
CA ASP A 423 3.98 26.26 16.08
C ASP A 423 5.46 26.27 16.51
N GLY A 424 6.38 26.21 15.54
CA GLY A 424 7.82 26.13 15.80
C GLY A 424 8.32 24.73 16.15
N THR A 425 7.43 23.74 16.30
CA THR A 425 7.83 22.35 16.56
C THR A 425 8.27 21.69 15.26
N LEU A 426 9.36 20.94 15.32
CA LEU A 426 9.92 20.21 14.18
C LEU A 426 9.82 18.71 14.44
N SER A 427 9.53 17.97 13.38
CA SER A 427 9.73 16.52 13.36
C SER A 427 11.19 16.21 13.02
N ASN A 428 11.60 14.98 13.30
CA ASN A 428 12.89 14.44 12.83
C ASN A 428 12.85 14.07 11.34
N LEU A 429 11.72 14.28 10.65
CA LEU A 429 11.60 13.97 9.24
C LEU A 429 12.24 15.08 8.42
N GLU A 430 13.33 14.72 7.76
CA GLU A 430 14.10 15.60 6.88
C GLU A 430 13.70 15.36 5.44
N ARG A 431 13.56 16.43 4.67
CA ARG A 431 13.28 16.37 3.25
C ARG A 431 14.27 17.24 2.50
N THR A 432 14.68 16.75 1.34
CA THR A 432 15.58 17.47 0.43
C THR A 432 14.96 17.45 -0.96
N VAL A 433 14.89 18.62 -1.60
CA VAL A 433 14.45 18.80 -2.99
C VAL A 433 15.42 19.71 -3.72
N ASN A 434 15.44 19.67 -5.05
CA ASN A 434 16.41 20.41 -5.86
C ASN A 434 15.81 21.58 -6.65
N LEU A 435 14.49 21.76 -6.55
CA LEU A 435 13.71 22.77 -7.25
C LEU A 435 12.74 23.45 -6.30
N LEU A 436 12.58 24.76 -6.45
CA LEU A 436 11.66 25.54 -5.63
C LEU A 436 10.19 25.12 -5.87
N GLY A 437 9.83 24.78 -7.11
CA GLY A 437 8.51 24.23 -7.42
C GLY A 437 8.20 22.92 -6.68
N GLU A 438 9.19 22.04 -6.48
CA GLU A 438 9.01 20.82 -5.66
C GLU A 438 8.79 21.17 -4.19
N PHE A 439 9.54 22.14 -3.67
CA PHE A 439 9.34 22.66 -2.32
C PHE A 439 7.92 23.24 -2.15
N PHE A 440 7.45 24.06 -3.10
CA PHE A 440 6.10 24.61 -3.08
C PHE A 440 5.02 23.54 -3.19
N TRP A 441 5.18 22.53 -4.03
CA TRP A 441 4.27 21.38 -4.08
C TRP A 441 4.17 20.68 -2.71
N HIS A 442 5.29 20.54 -1.98
CA HIS A 442 5.26 20.03 -0.61
C HIS A 442 4.49 20.96 0.33
N LEU A 443 4.61 22.28 0.20
CA LEU A 443 3.83 23.23 0.99
C LEU A 443 2.33 23.06 0.71
N GLU A 444 1.94 23.11 -0.56
CA GLU A 444 0.54 22.97 -1.04
C GLU A 444 -0.13 21.72 -0.47
N ARG A 445 0.57 20.58 -0.53
CA ARG A 445 0.08 19.30 0.00
C ARG A 445 -0.22 19.34 1.50
N ASN A 446 0.59 20.05 2.28
CA ASN A 446 0.44 20.12 3.73
C ASN A 446 -0.58 21.19 4.17
N ILE A 447 -0.59 22.35 3.52
CA ILE A 447 -1.43 23.49 3.92
C ILE A 447 -2.79 23.51 3.24
N LYS A 448 -2.99 22.69 2.19
CA LYS A 448 -4.20 22.64 1.37
C LYS A 448 -4.58 23.99 0.75
N MET A 449 -3.57 24.78 0.36
CA MET A 449 -3.71 26.07 -0.30
C MET A 449 -2.65 26.18 -1.40
N LYS A 450 -3.03 26.71 -2.56
CA LYS A 450 -2.14 26.86 -3.71
C LYS A 450 -1.00 27.83 -3.39
N VAL A 451 0.19 27.56 -3.89
CA VAL A 451 1.33 28.48 -3.90
C VAL A 451 1.56 28.94 -5.34
N VAL A 452 1.35 30.23 -5.58
CA VAL A 452 1.69 30.87 -6.85
C VAL A 452 3.14 31.32 -6.79
N ASP A 453 3.97 30.72 -7.64
CA ASP A 453 5.38 31.04 -7.78
C ASP A 453 5.56 32.31 -8.64
N GLU A 454 5.86 33.43 -7.99
CA GLU A 454 6.29 34.69 -8.61
C GLU A 454 7.74 35.02 -8.20
N THR A 455 8.55 33.97 -7.97
CA THR A 455 9.95 34.13 -7.59
C THR A 455 10.84 34.40 -8.80
N GLU A 456 12.02 34.96 -8.56
CA GLU A 456 13.01 35.13 -9.61
C GLU A 456 13.54 33.75 -10.07
N PRO A 457 13.75 33.54 -11.38
CA PRO A 457 14.35 32.32 -11.89
C PRO A 457 15.67 32.01 -11.17
N MET A 458 15.89 30.74 -10.87
CA MET A 458 17.13 30.31 -10.24
C MET A 458 17.62 28.97 -10.75
N GLU A 459 18.93 28.78 -10.63
CA GLU A 459 19.56 27.49 -10.88
C GLU A 459 19.12 26.46 -9.84
N LYS A 460 19.25 25.17 -10.19
CA LYS A 460 18.99 24.06 -9.29
C LYS A 460 19.80 24.24 -8.01
N THR A 461 19.13 24.18 -6.87
CA THR A 461 19.75 24.35 -5.56
C THR A 461 19.15 23.36 -4.57
N THR A 462 19.96 22.87 -3.65
CA THR A 462 19.54 21.93 -2.63
C THR A 462 18.72 22.68 -1.57
N ILE A 463 17.43 22.34 -1.46
CA ILE A 463 16.50 22.89 -0.48
C ILE A 463 16.22 21.81 0.56
N GLN A 464 16.71 22.02 1.78
CA GLN A 464 16.49 21.13 2.91
C GLN A 464 15.43 21.71 3.84
N PHE A 465 14.47 20.90 4.27
CA PHE A 465 13.39 21.34 5.14
C PHE A 465 12.93 20.27 6.12
N LYS A 466 12.42 20.73 7.27
CA LYS A 466 11.79 19.92 8.31
C LYS A 466 10.35 20.36 8.47
N THR A 467 9.44 19.39 8.54
CA THR A 467 8.03 19.62 8.79
C THR A 467 7.70 19.43 10.27
N SER A 468 6.67 20.10 10.80
CA SER A 468 6.09 19.74 12.10
C SER A 468 5.43 18.36 12.08
N LYS A 469 5.29 17.72 13.26
CA LYS A 469 4.58 16.44 13.40
C LYS A 469 3.08 16.55 13.12
N ASN A 470 2.52 17.76 13.22
CA ASN A 470 1.07 18.01 13.21
C ASN A 470 0.60 18.89 12.04
N LEU A 471 1.36 18.99 10.93
CA LEU A 471 0.94 19.84 9.79
C LEU A 471 -0.39 19.42 9.17
N ALA A 472 -0.75 18.13 9.25
CA ALA A 472 -2.01 17.63 8.72
C ALA A 472 -3.26 18.14 9.46
N TRP A 473 -3.09 18.76 10.64
CA TRP A 473 -4.18 19.20 11.50
C TRP A 473 -4.16 20.73 11.68
N LEU A 474 -4.42 21.46 10.60
CA LEU A 474 -4.91 22.85 10.73
C LEU A 474 -6.35 22.75 11.23
N GLY A 475 -6.57 23.07 12.51
CA GLY A 475 -7.85 22.85 13.21
C GLY A 475 -9.08 23.38 12.46
N ASN A 476 -10.26 22.82 12.79
CA ASN A 476 -11.51 23.02 12.03
C ASN A 476 -12.13 24.43 12.15
N SER A 477 -11.60 25.34 12.96
CA SER A 477 -12.12 26.71 13.06
C SER A 477 -11.30 27.69 12.21
N ASN A 478 -11.98 28.65 11.59
CA ASN A 478 -11.36 29.65 10.72
C ASN A 478 -10.29 30.48 11.44
N ASP A 479 -10.49 30.80 12.73
CA ASP A 479 -9.54 31.58 13.52
C ASP A 479 -8.24 30.81 13.80
N VAL A 480 -8.36 29.52 14.15
CA VAL A 480 -7.19 28.65 14.35
C VAL A 480 -6.45 28.48 13.02
N LYS A 481 -7.18 28.26 11.92
CA LYS A 481 -6.60 28.15 10.58
C LYS A 481 -5.84 29.42 10.18
N ASN A 482 -6.40 30.60 10.39
CA ASN A 482 -5.77 31.87 10.05
C ASN A 482 -4.54 32.17 10.91
N LYS A 483 -4.62 31.92 12.22
CA LYS A 483 -3.48 32.08 13.13
C LYS A 483 -2.33 31.13 12.78
N SER A 484 -2.64 29.86 12.53
CA SER A 484 -1.66 28.87 12.11
C SER A 484 -1.05 29.21 10.75
N LEU A 485 -1.84 29.69 9.78
CA LEU A 485 -1.32 30.12 8.48
C LEU A 485 -0.35 31.30 8.62
N ARG A 486 -0.67 32.31 9.43
CA ARG A 486 0.25 33.44 9.67
C ARG A 486 1.56 33.00 10.31
N GLY A 487 1.50 32.17 11.35
CA GLY A 487 2.70 31.62 12.00
C GLY A 487 3.55 30.80 11.03
N PHE A 488 2.90 30.01 10.18
CA PHE A 488 3.55 29.24 9.13
C PHE A 488 4.30 30.12 8.12
N LEU A 489 3.63 31.11 7.53
CA LEU A 489 4.25 32.01 6.55
C LEU A 489 5.37 32.85 7.18
N PHE A 490 5.21 33.23 8.45
CA PHE A 490 6.26 33.91 9.21
C PHE A 490 7.51 33.03 9.34
N ASN A 491 7.38 31.77 9.75
CA ASN A 491 8.53 30.86 9.89
C ASN A 491 9.24 30.61 8.54
N LEU A 492 8.49 30.51 7.44
CA LEU A 492 9.08 30.44 6.10
C LEU A 492 9.87 31.71 5.77
N SER A 493 9.36 32.90 6.11
CA SER A 493 10.06 34.17 5.87
C SER A 493 11.31 34.36 6.73
N LEU A 494 11.39 33.69 7.89
CA LEU A 494 12.59 33.69 8.74
C LEU A 494 13.72 32.85 8.14
N THR A 495 13.38 31.75 7.45
CA THR A 495 14.35 30.78 6.92
C THR A 495 14.62 30.90 5.43
N THR A 496 13.95 31.85 4.78
CA THR A 496 14.13 32.13 3.36
C THR A 496 14.19 33.64 3.12
N SER A 497 14.70 34.03 1.96
CA SER A 497 14.64 35.42 1.49
C SER A 497 13.34 35.74 0.74
N LEU A 498 12.41 34.78 0.68
CA LEU A 498 11.15 34.93 -0.02
C LEU A 498 10.12 35.70 0.83
N GLN A 499 9.24 36.40 0.14
CA GLN A 499 8.06 37.00 0.73
C GLN A 499 6.86 36.12 0.43
N PHE A 500 6.04 35.85 1.44
CA PHE A 500 4.80 35.08 1.29
C PHE A 500 3.61 35.94 1.71
N LYS A 501 2.61 36.02 0.84
CA LYS A 501 1.36 36.75 1.11
C LYS A 501 0.16 35.94 0.67
N VAL A 502 -0.93 36.05 1.42
CA VAL A 502 -2.22 35.50 0.98
C VAL A 502 -2.90 36.53 0.09
N GLU A 503 -3.26 36.15 -1.12
CA GLU A 503 -3.94 37.00 -2.11
C GLU A 503 -5.06 36.23 -2.79
N ASN A 504 -6.08 36.95 -3.30
CA ASN A 504 -7.07 36.35 -4.20
C ASN A 504 -6.53 36.35 -5.63
N ARG A 505 -6.46 35.17 -6.25
CA ARG A 505 -6.00 35.01 -7.64
C ARG A 505 -6.93 34.09 -8.42
N LEU A 506 -7.08 34.39 -9.71
CA LEU A 506 -7.66 33.43 -10.66
C LEU A 506 -6.71 32.23 -10.77
N THR A 507 -7.21 31.08 -10.36
CA THR A 507 -6.44 29.84 -10.28
C THR A 507 -7.13 28.76 -11.09
N ASP A 508 -6.34 27.96 -11.79
CA ASP A 508 -6.78 26.78 -12.50
C ASP A 508 -7.10 25.65 -11.51
N ILE A 509 -8.35 25.19 -11.49
CA ILE A 509 -8.83 24.12 -10.61
C ILE A 509 -9.54 23.05 -11.43
N TRP A 510 -9.31 21.79 -11.09
CA TRP A 510 -10.01 20.64 -11.66
C TRP A 510 -11.31 20.39 -10.92
N PHE A 511 -12.44 20.59 -11.58
CA PHE A 511 -13.75 20.25 -11.05
C PHE A 511 -14.09 18.82 -11.41
N VAL A 512 -14.41 18.01 -10.40
CA VAL A 512 -14.94 16.66 -10.61
C VAL A 512 -16.44 16.79 -10.83
N THR A 513 -16.90 16.36 -12.01
CA THR A 513 -18.29 16.41 -12.43
C THR A 513 -18.77 15.02 -12.83
N GLU A 514 -20.08 14.82 -12.91
CA GLU A 514 -20.67 13.59 -13.43
C GLU A 514 -21.54 13.94 -14.64
N THR A 515 -21.32 13.23 -15.74
CA THR A 515 -22.12 13.34 -16.96
C THR A 515 -23.23 12.29 -16.92
N LYS A 516 -24.44 12.67 -17.30
CA LYS A 516 -25.61 11.78 -17.35
C LYS A 516 -25.59 10.89 -18.58
#